data_AF-A0A8T7HJI2-F1
#
_entry.id   AF-A0A8T7HJI2-F1
#
_cell.length_a   1.000
_cell.length_b   1.000
_cell.length_c   1.000
_cell.angle_alpha   90.00
_cell.angle_beta   90.00
_cell.angle_gamma   90.00
#
_symmetry.space_group_name_H-M   'P 1'
#
loop_
_entity.id
_entity.type
_entity.pdbx_description
1 polymer ?
#
loop_
_entity_poly.entity_id
_entity_poly.type
_entity_poly.pdbx_seq_one_letter_code
_entity_poly.pdbx_strand_id
1 'polypeptide(L)'
;FFLKYTRSNKELLEYIKKHKQKYKMFVLSNNNPPFHEHMKKEADYHNIFDKIFLSYKEKMKKPDPEFYLKLLKGTGIKPKECVFTDDREDNVKESEKLGMKGVRYISFEDFLDKIHQILK
;
A
#
# COMPACT_ATOMS: atom_id res chain seq x y z
N PHE A 1 -13.11 -17.12 10.61
CA PHE A 1 -14.40 -16.70 10.01
C PHE A 1 -14.26 -15.54 9.01
N PHE A 2 -13.31 -14.60 9.17
CA PHE A 2 -13.09 -13.47 8.23
C PHE A 2 -12.32 -13.84 6.94
N LEU A 3 -11.31 -14.72 7.04
CA LEU A 3 -10.43 -15.09 5.91
C LEU A 3 -11.17 -15.72 4.71
N LYS A 4 -12.29 -16.43 4.95
CA LYS A 4 -13.08 -17.06 3.87
C LYS A 4 -13.75 -16.06 2.92
N TYR A 5 -13.83 -14.78 3.32
CA TYR A 5 -14.39 -13.70 2.50
C TYR A 5 -13.32 -12.75 1.97
N THR A 6 -12.07 -12.93 2.37
CA THR A 6 -10.95 -12.17 1.83
C THR A 6 -10.60 -12.74 0.47
N ARG A 7 -10.53 -11.89 -0.55
CA ARG A 7 -10.07 -12.25 -1.88
C ARG A 7 -9.06 -11.23 -2.36
N SER A 8 -8.05 -11.72 -3.07
CA SER A 8 -7.09 -10.87 -3.74
C SER A 8 -7.78 -10.07 -4.85
N ASN A 9 -7.49 -8.76 -4.91
CA ASN A 9 -7.85 -7.92 -6.04
C ASN A 9 -6.89 -8.22 -7.20
N LYS A 10 -7.33 -9.06 -8.14
CA LYS A 10 -6.48 -9.56 -9.24
C LYS A 10 -6.05 -8.43 -10.19
N GLU A 11 -6.97 -7.55 -10.54
CA GLU A 11 -6.71 -6.45 -11.49
C GLU A 11 -5.65 -5.49 -10.95
N LEU A 12 -5.76 -5.12 -9.67
CA LEU A 12 -4.75 -4.30 -9.01
C LEU A 12 -3.39 -5.02 -8.92
N LEU A 13 -3.38 -6.32 -8.61
CA LEU A 13 -2.13 -7.09 -8.55
C LEU A 13 -1.45 -7.19 -9.93
N GLU A 14 -2.22 -7.41 -11.00
CA GLU A 14 -1.70 -7.42 -12.36
C GLU A 14 -1.14 -6.06 -12.77
N TYR A 15 -1.85 -4.98 -12.43
CA TYR A 15 -1.37 -3.62 -12.63
C TYR A 15 -0.04 -3.38 -11.90
N ILE A 16 0.06 -3.73 -10.62
CA ILE A 16 1.30 -3.57 -9.84
C ILE A 16 2.43 -4.39 -10.46
N LYS A 17 2.18 -5.65 -10.83
CA LYS A 17 3.19 -6.52 -11.48
C LYS A 17 3.75 -5.90 -12.76
N LYS A 18 2.87 -5.39 -13.64
CA LYS A 18 3.26 -4.76 -14.90
C LYS A 18 4.15 -3.52 -14.69
N HIS A 19 3.94 -2.80 -13.60
CA HIS A 19 4.63 -1.54 -13.33
C HIS A 19 5.83 -1.66 -12.36
N LYS A 20 6.08 -2.85 -11.80
CA LYS A 20 7.19 -3.11 -10.86
C LYS A 20 8.58 -2.82 -11.45
N GLN A 21 8.72 -2.92 -12.78
CA GLN A 21 9.98 -2.58 -13.46
C GLN A 21 10.23 -1.07 -13.51
N LYS A 22 9.18 -0.24 -13.40
CA LYS A 22 9.27 1.23 -13.48
C LYS A 22 9.23 1.90 -12.12
N TYR A 23 8.48 1.35 -11.17
CA TYR A 23 8.32 1.93 -9.83
C TYR A 23 8.63 0.93 -8.72
N LYS A 24 9.15 1.45 -7.61
CA LYS A 24 9.28 0.68 -6.37
C LYS A 24 7.93 0.55 -5.68
N MET A 25 7.59 -0.67 -5.27
CA MET A 25 6.29 -1.01 -4.72
C MET A 25 6.43 -1.40 -3.27
N PHE A 26 5.72 -0.71 -2.37
CA PHE A 26 5.77 -0.98 -0.94
C PHE A 26 4.38 -1.24 -0.37
N VAL A 27 4.33 -1.97 0.73
CA VAL A 27 3.13 -2.13 1.54
C VAL A 27 3.32 -1.44 2.88
N LEU A 28 2.33 -0.64 3.28
CA LEU A 28 2.14 -0.15 4.64
C LEU A 28 0.76 -0.59 5.11
N SER A 29 0.66 -1.59 5.99
CA SER A 29 -0.63 -2.24 6.28
C SER A 29 -0.89 -2.40 7.78
N ASN A 30 -2.08 -1.96 8.20
CA ASN A 30 -2.65 -2.34 9.49
C ASN A 30 -3.15 -3.78 9.38
N ASN A 31 -2.37 -4.70 9.92
CA ASN A 31 -2.55 -6.13 9.70
C ASN A 31 -2.31 -6.92 10.98
N ASN A 32 -2.68 -8.20 11.00
CA ASN A 32 -2.44 -9.14 12.08
C ASN A 32 -1.77 -10.43 11.56
N PRO A 33 -1.11 -11.22 12.42
CA PRO A 33 -0.37 -12.41 11.98
C PRO A 33 -1.24 -13.43 11.22
N PRO A 34 -2.45 -13.81 11.68
CA PRO A 34 -3.29 -14.77 10.95
C PRO A 34 -3.66 -14.31 9.53
N PHE A 35 -4.01 -13.04 9.36
CA PHE A 35 -4.36 -12.49 8.04
C PHE A 35 -3.14 -12.37 7.14
N HIS A 36 -2.00 -11.91 7.67
CA HIS A 36 -0.75 -11.88 6.90
C HIS A 36 -0.35 -13.28 6.42
N GLU A 37 -0.41 -14.32 7.27
CA GLU A 37 -0.13 -15.71 6.90
C GLU A 37 -1.05 -16.22 5.79
N HIS A 38 -2.34 -15.87 5.83
CA HIS A 38 -3.27 -16.21 4.75
C HIS A 38 -2.91 -15.53 3.42
N MET A 39 -2.59 -14.23 3.46
CA MET A 39 -2.19 -13.46 2.27
C MET A 39 -0.93 -14.01 1.59
N LYS A 40 0.00 -14.59 2.37
CA LYS A 40 1.20 -15.26 1.79
C LYS A 40 0.87 -16.45 0.91
N LYS A 41 -0.26 -17.13 1.18
CA LYS A 41 -0.67 -18.36 0.47
C LYS A 41 -1.50 -18.06 -0.77
N GLU A 42 -2.34 -17.02 -0.70
CA GLU A 42 -3.29 -16.65 -1.76
C GLU A 42 -2.69 -15.78 -2.87
N ALA A 43 -1.57 -15.11 -2.61
CA ALA A 43 -0.94 -14.22 -3.55
C ALA A 43 0.57 -14.39 -3.52
N ASP A 44 1.22 -14.09 -4.65
CA ASP A 44 2.67 -13.92 -4.77
C ASP A 44 3.15 -12.63 -4.05
N TYR A 45 2.55 -12.36 -2.89
CA TYR A 45 2.54 -11.10 -2.17
C TYR A 45 3.96 -10.63 -1.85
N HIS A 46 4.82 -11.56 -1.44
CA HIS A 46 6.20 -11.24 -1.10
C HIS A 46 7.09 -10.97 -2.32
N ASN A 47 6.76 -11.49 -3.50
CA ASN A 47 7.55 -11.25 -4.70
C ASN A 47 7.08 -10.00 -5.46
N ILE A 48 5.86 -9.52 -5.22
CA ILE A 48 5.31 -8.32 -5.87
C ILE A 48 5.83 -7.02 -5.24
N PHE A 49 6.05 -6.98 -3.93
CA PHE A 49 6.47 -5.76 -3.23
C PHE A 49 7.95 -5.79 -2.84
N ASP A 50 8.66 -4.67 -2.98
CA ASP A 50 10.07 -4.53 -2.61
C ASP A 50 10.27 -4.56 -1.08
N LYS A 51 9.37 -3.94 -0.32
CA LYS A 51 9.33 -4.03 1.16
C LYS A 51 7.90 -3.99 1.67
N ILE A 52 7.67 -4.65 2.80
CA ILE A 52 6.36 -4.78 3.45
C ILE A 52 6.49 -4.37 4.92
N PHE A 53 5.75 -3.33 5.31
CA PHE A 53 5.66 -2.81 6.67
C PHE A 53 4.30 -3.19 7.25
N LEU A 54 4.31 -3.95 8.34
CA LEU A 54 3.09 -4.49 8.97
C LEU A 54 2.96 -3.97 10.38
N SER A 55 1.78 -3.49 10.74
CA SER A 55 1.57 -2.81 12.01
C SER A 55 1.91 -3.66 13.23
N TYR A 56 1.59 -4.96 13.19
CA TYR A 56 1.88 -5.87 14.31
C TYR A 56 3.38 -6.15 14.49
N LYS A 57 4.19 -6.01 13.43
CA LYS A 57 5.64 -6.18 13.50
C LYS A 57 6.32 -4.91 14.01
N GLU A 58 5.89 -3.77 13.47
CA GLU A 58 6.49 -2.47 13.79
C GLU A 58 5.91 -1.84 15.08
N LYS A 59 4.83 -2.40 15.63
CA LYS A 59 4.06 -1.85 16.77
C LYS A 59 3.59 -0.41 16.54
N MET A 60 3.32 -0.08 15.27
CA MET A 60 2.84 1.21 14.79
C MET A 60 1.68 0.96 13.83
N LYS A 61 0.73 1.88 13.66
CA LYS A 61 -0.41 1.67 12.75
C LYS A 61 -0.82 2.97 12.09
N LYS A 62 -1.34 2.91 10.86
CA LYS A 62 -1.98 4.05 10.22
C LYS A 62 -3.24 4.44 11.00
N PRO A 63 -3.61 5.73 11.07
CA PRO A 63 -2.96 6.89 10.44
C PRO A 63 -1.90 7.57 11.34
N ASP A 64 -1.18 6.85 12.20
CA ASP A 64 -0.08 7.45 12.97
C ASP A 64 1.07 7.85 12.02
N PRO A 65 1.48 9.14 11.97
CA PRO A 65 2.54 9.62 11.07
C PRO A 65 3.86 8.86 11.23
N GLU A 66 4.19 8.38 12.43
CA GLU A 66 5.43 7.63 12.69
C GLU A 66 5.54 6.37 11.82
N PHE A 67 4.42 5.75 11.47
CA PHE A 67 4.45 4.55 10.63
C PHE A 67 4.81 4.87 9.17
N TYR A 68 4.36 6.01 8.65
CA TYR A 68 4.70 6.50 7.32
C TYR A 68 6.16 6.96 7.28
N LEU A 69 6.62 7.67 8.32
CA LEU A 69 8.01 8.10 8.47
C LEU A 69 8.96 6.91 8.57
N LYS A 70 8.57 5.84 9.26
CA LYS A 70 9.31 4.57 9.30
C LYS A 70 9.49 3.98 7.90
N LEU A 71 8.45 3.98 7.07
CA LEU A 71 8.54 3.54 5.67
C LEU A 71 9.50 4.42 4.88
N LEU A 72 9.31 5.75 4.91
CA LEU A 72 10.15 6.71 4.19
C LEU A 72 11.63 6.59 4.57
N LYS A 73 11.93 6.51 5.86
CA LYS A 73 13.30 6.30 6.37
C LYS A 73 13.86 4.94 5.96
N GLY A 74 13.03 3.88 6.02
CA GLY A 74 13.44 2.53 5.67
C GLY A 74 13.64 2.28 4.17
N THR A 75 13.04 3.11 3.31
CA THR A 75 13.19 3.03 1.84
C THR A 75 14.12 4.09 1.27
N GLY A 76 14.33 5.21 1.98
CA GLY A 76 15.12 6.35 1.51
C GLY A 76 14.41 7.19 0.45
N ILE A 77 13.12 6.95 0.19
CA ILE A 77 12.36 7.65 -0.85
C ILE A 77 11.87 8.99 -0.32
N LYS A 78 11.90 10.02 -1.17
CA LYS A 78 11.39 11.34 -0.82
C LYS A 78 9.86 11.32 -0.88
N PRO A 79 9.15 11.92 0.10
CA PRO A 79 7.68 11.94 0.11
C PRO A 79 7.06 12.42 -1.21
N LYS A 80 7.63 13.46 -1.83
CA LYS A 80 7.15 14.02 -3.10
C LYS A 80 7.25 13.08 -4.31
N GLU A 81 8.02 12.01 -4.19
CA GLU A 81 8.19 10.95 -5.20
C GLU A 81 7.28 9.74 -4.90
N CYS A 82 6.51 9.79 -3.81
CA CYS A 82 5.58 8.74 -3.41
C CYS A 82 4.16 9.04 -3.85
N VAL A 83 3.48 7.99 -4.33
CA VAL A 83 2.02 7.92 -4.39
C VAL A 83 1.56 6.91 -3.35
N PHE A 84 0.72 7.33 -2.43
CA PHE A 84 0.14 6.48 -1.39
C PHE A 84 -1.32 6.21 -1.70
N THR A 85 -1.72 4.93 -1.66
CA THR A 85 -3.09 4.50 -1.90
C THR A 85 -3.64 3.69 -0.73
N ASP A 86 -4.87 3.99 -0.33
CA ASP A 86 -5.59 3.33 0.77
C ASP A 86 -7.10 3.53 0.61
N ASP A 87 -7.90 2.58 1.08
CA ASP A 87 -9.37 2.69 1.03
C ASP A 87 -9.91 3.69 2.07
N ARG A 88 -9.18 3.87 3.18
CA ARG A 88 -9.58 4.78 4.25
C ARG A 88 -9.03 6.19 4.03
N GLU A 89 -9.93 7.16 4.05
CA GLU A 89 -9.62 8.56 3.80
C GLU A 89 -8.67 9.18 4.86
N ASP A 90 -8.78 8.75 6.12
CA ASP A 90 -7.88 9.21 7.20
C ASP A 90 -6.42 8.81 6.92
N ASN A 91 -6.19 7.59 6.44
CA ASN A 91 -4.87 7.11 6.07
C ASN A 91 -4.30 7.90 4.88
N VAL A 92 -5.13 8.24 3.89
CA VAL A 92 -4.71 9.02 2.72
C VAL A 92 -4.34 10.45 3.13
N LYS A 93 -5.22 11.11 3.89
CA LYS A 93 -4.99 12.48 4.36
C LYS A 93 -3.70 12.60 5.17
N GLU A 94 -3.38 11.63 6.01
CA GLU A 94 -2.11 11.66 6.74
C GLU A 94 -0.90 11.58 5.82
N SER A 95 -0.95 10.73 4.78
CA SER A 95 0.14 10.65 3.80
C SER A 95 0.37 11.97 3.05
N GLU A 96 -0.71 12.71 2.76
CA GLU A 96 -0.66 14.01 2.08
C GLU A 96 -0.02 15.07 2.97
N LYS A 97 -0.33 15.10 4.27
CA LYS A 97 0.32 16.00 5.24
C LYS A 97 1.83 15.79 5.31
N LEU A 98 2.30 14.57 5.04
CA LEU A 98 3.71 14.21 5.00
C LEU A 98 4.37 14.50 3.64
N GLY A 99 3.62 15.06 2.68
CA GLY A 99 4.13 15.48 1.37
C GLY A 99 4.07 14.40 0.29
N MET A 100 3.32 13.31 0.51
CA MET A 100 3.04 12.31 -0.54
C MET A 100 1.85 12.75 -1.39
N LYS A 101 1.71 12.15 -2.59
CA LYS A 101 0.46 12.22 -3.35
C LYS A 101 -0.51 11.15 -2.83
N GLY A 102 -1.64 11.56 -2.27
CA GLY A 102 -2.67 10.66 -1.78
C GLY A 102 -3.67 10.24 -2.85
N VAL A 103 -4.05 8.97 -2.88
CA VAL A 103 -5.13 8.43 -3.72
C VAL A 103 -6.02 7.54 -2.86
N ARG A 104 -7.27 7.95 -2.63
CA ARG A 104 -8.24 7.06 -1.99
C ARG A 104 -8.69 5.99 -2.97
N TYR A 105 -8.52 4.73 -2.61
CA TYR A 105 -8.97 3.58 -3.40
C TYR A 105 -10.47 3.38 -3.20
N ILE A 106 -11.26 3.53 -4.27
CA ILE A 106 -12.72 3.32 -4.26
C ILE A 106 -13.09 2.13 -5.15
N SER A 107 -12.61 2.14 -6.40
CA SER A 107 -12.68 1.01 -7.34
C SER A 107 -11.40 0.94 -8.16
N PHE A 108 -11.23 -0.11 -8.97
CA PHE A 108 -10.04 -0.23 -9.81
C PHE A 108 -10.02 0.82 -10.92
N GLU A 109 -11.18 1.11 -11.50
CA GLU A 109 -11.37 2.14 -12.55
C GLU A 109 -11.03 3.53 -12.02
N ASP A 110 -11.61 3.91 -10.88
CA ASP A 110 -11.32 5.20 -10.23
C ASP A 110 -9.85 5.33 -9.83
N PHE A 111 -9.24 4.23 -9.35
CA PHE A 111 -7.81 4.18 -9.07
C PHE A 111 -6.98 4.44 -10.33
N LEU A 112 -7.29 3.78 -11.45
CA LEU A 112 -6.58 3.96 -12.72
C LEU A 112 -6.67 5.39 -13.21
N ASP A 113 -7.86 5.99 -13.21
CA ASP A 113 -8.09 7.36 -13.67
C ASP A 113 -7.24 8.36 -12.88
N LYS A 114 -7.20 8.21 -11.54
CA LYS A 114 -6.40 9.08 -10.66
C LYS A 114 -4.91 8.85 -10.84
N ILE A 115 -4.47 7.58 -10.92
CA ILE A 115 -3.06 7.24 -11.03
C ILE A 115 -2.47 7.71 -12.36
N HIS A 116 -3.19 7.56 -13.47
CA HIS A 116 -2.71 8.03 -14.77
C HIS A 116 -2.60 9.56 -14.86
N GLN A 117 -3.42 10.30 -14.11
CA GLN A 117 -3.26 11.75 -13.99
C GLN A 117 -1.99 12.15 -13.23
N ILE A 118 -1.58 11.31 -12.27
CA ILE A 118 -0.41 11.55 -11.41
C ILE A 118 0.90 11.11 -12.08
N LEU A 119 0.90 9.97 -12.77
CA LEU A 119 2.08 9.29 -13.32
C LEU A 119 2.38 9.63 -14.79
N LYS A 120 1.86 10.76 -15.29
CA LYS A 120 2.13 11.27 -16.64
C LYS A 120 3.62 11.31 -16.96
#